data_AF-A0A9E4JRX4-F1
#
_entry.id   AF-A0A9E4JRX4-F1
#
_cell.length_a   1.000
_cell.length_b   1.000
_cell.length_c   1.000
_cell.angle_alpha   90.00
_cell.angle_beta   90.00
_cell.angle_gamma   90.00
#
_symmetry.space_group_name_H-M   'P 1'
#
loop_
_entity.id
_entity.type
_entity.pdbx_description
1 polymer ?
#
loop_
_entity_poly.entity_id
_entity_poly.type
_entity_poly.pdbx_seq_one_letter_code
_entity_poly.pdbx_strand_id
1 'polypeptide(L)'
;MHRIKNTIFGVMASLKPKSNKLELQTYGENTLSAEQTEALIQWLMEGFIEENYCGKAHLIFDKGNWDIQGYTLMAVLRSEPMFLYRLGVTPSEVQAGAKWELSQHPSMRLYQLVGDVSQIEG
;
A
#
# COMPACT_ATOMS: atom_id res chain seq x y z
N MET A 1 14.67 -36.18 -22.85
CA MET A 1 14.17 -34.83 -23.18
C MET A 1 12.95 -34.54 -22.33
N HIS A 2 13.11 -33.85 -21.20
CA HIS A 2 11.98 -33.43 -20.36
C HIS A 2 11.64 -31.98 -20.68
N ARG A 3 10.47 -31.77 -21.31
CA ARG A 3 9.88 -30.46 -21.57
C ARG A 3 9.29 -29.92 -20.27
N ILE A 4 9.91 -28.91 -19.68
CA ILE A 4 9.27 -28.11 -18.63
C ILE A 4 8.36 -27.11 -19.35
N LYS A 5 7.06 -27.22 -19.12
CA LYS A 5 6.04 -26.30 -19.63
C LYS A 5 6.05 -25.06 -18.74
N ASN A 6 6.28 -23.89 -19.33
CA ASN A 6 6.05 -22.59 -18.70
C ASN A 6 4.60 -22.49 -18.23
N THR A 7 4.39 -22.45 -16.91
CA THR A 7 3.11 -22.10 -16.30
C THR A 7 3.15 -20.62 -15.92
N ILE A 8 3.02 -19.74 -16.92
CA ILE A 8 2.80 -18.29 -16.73
C ILE A 8 1.41 -17.97 -17.28
N PHE A 9 0.35 -18.53 -16.70
CA PHE A 9 -1.03 -18.27 -17.14
C PHE A 9 -2.05 -18.37 -15.99
N GLY A 10 -1.70 -17.88 -14.80
CA GLY A 10 -2.56 -17.96 -13.61
C GLY A 10 -2.97 -16.65 -12.93
N VAL A 11 -2.33 -15.52 -13.23
CA VAL A 11 -2.47 -14.31 -12.38
C VAL A 11 -3.28 -13.17 -13.03
N MET A 12 -3.54 -13.22 -14.34
CA MET A 12 -4.29 -12.13 -15.00
C MET A 12 -5.82 -12.28 -15.00
N ALA A 13 -6.38 -13.40 -14.49
CA ALA A 13 -7.78 -13.75 -14.75
C ALA A 13 -8.84 -13.12 -13.83
N SER A 14 -8.49 -12.29 -12.82
CA SER A 14 -9.53 -11.56 -12.07
C SER A 14 -9.02 -10.37 -11.26
N LEU A 15 -8.25 -9.47 -11.87
CA LEU A 15 -8.16 -8.13 -11.32
C LEU A 15 -9.50 -7.46 -11.63
N LYS A 16 -10.42 -7.44 -10.63
CA LYS A 16 -11.64 -6.63 -10.72
C LYS A 16 -11.27 -5.21 -11.20
N PRO A 17 -12.09 -4.58 -12.05
CA PRO A 17 -11.82 -3.22 -12.50
C PRO A 17 -11.58 -2.30 -11.30
N LYS A 18 -10.63 -1.36 -11.46
CA LYS A 18 -10.35 -0.32 -10.47
C LYS A 18 -11.66 0.40 -10.15
N SER A 19 -11.94 0.64 -8.87
CA SER A 19 -13.19 1.29 -8.46
C SER A 19 -13.28 2.69 -9.08
N ASN A 20 -14.47 3.08 -9.52
CA ASN A 20 -14.73 4.45 -9.98
C ASN A 20 -15.05 5.40 -8.81
N LYS A 21 -14.96 4.92 -7.58
CA LYS A 21 -15.16 5.68 -6.35
C LYS A 21 -13.92 5.59 -5.50
N LEU A 22 -13.60 6.67 -4.81
CA LEU A 22 -12.56 6.68 -3.80
C LEU A 22 -13.00 5.82 -2.60
N GLU A 23 -12.21 4.79 -2.29
CA GLU A 23 -12.46 3.85 -1.20
C GLU A 23 -11.18 3.67 -0.39
N LEU A 24 -11.16 4.13 0.87
CA LEU A 24 -10.05 3.87 1.78
C LEU A 24 -10.33 2.61 2.61
N GLN A 25 -9.46 1.61 2.50
CA GLN A 25 -9.53 0.38 3.30
C GLN A 25 -8.48 0.41 4.39
N THR A 26 -8.90 0.22 5.63
CA THR A 26 -8.01 0.15 6.79
C THR A 26 -7.74 -1.30 7.20
N TYR A 27 -6.50 -1.59 7.58
CA TYR A 27 -6.05 -2.88 8.07
C TYR A 27 -5.20 -2.68 9.32
N GLY A 28 -5.03 -3.71 10.13
CA GLY A 28 -4.34 -3.55 11.41
C GLY A 28 -5.29 -3.28 12.55
N GLU A 29 -4.76 -3.46 13.76
CA GLU A 29 -5.40 -2.95 14.96
C GLU A 29 -4.99 -1.48 15.12
N ASN A 30 -5.96 -0.59 14.93
CA ASN A 30 -5.74 0.85 15.07
C ASN A 30 -5.44 1.21 16.53
N THR A 31 -4.25 1.76 16.77
CA THR A 31 -3.80 2.21 18.10
C THR A 31 -3.97 3.71 18.32
N LEU A 32 -4.41 4.46 17.30
CA LEU A 32 -4.65 5.89 17.40
C LEU A 32 -5.93 6.17 18.19
N SER A 33 -6.02 7.37 18.77
CA SER A 33 -7.31 7.87 19.25
C SER A 33 -8.28 8.05 18.09
N ALA A 34 -9.58 8.14 18.39
CA ALA A 34 -10.60 8.41 17.37
C ALA A 34 -10.30 9.71 16.60
N GLU A 35 -9.96 10.79 17.31
CA GLU A 35 -9.59 12.08 16.73
C GLU A 35 -8.36 11.99 15.81
N GLN A 36 -7.32 11.28 16.24
CA GLN A 36 -6.12 11.06 15.41
C GLN A 36 -6.43 10.24 14.16
N THR A 37 -7.33 9.26 14.29
CA THR A 37 -7.76 8.43 13.17
C THR A 37 -8.56 9.23 12.15
N GLU A 38 -9.51 10.05 12.61
CA GLU A 38 -10.30 10.93 11.76
C GLU A 38 -9.43 11.94 11.04
N ALA A 39 -8.50 12.60 11.75
CA ALA A 39 -7.56 13.54 11.15
C ALA A 39 -6.67 12.89 10.08
N LEU A 40 -6.16 11.68 10.33
CA LEU A 40 -5.36 10.93 9.36
C LEU A 40 -6.17 10.55 8.11
N ILE A 41 -7.37 10.03 8.31
CA ILE A 41 -8.26 9.64 7.20
C ILE A 41 -8.64 10.88 6.39
N GLN A 42 -9.00 11.99 7.05
CA GLN A 42 -9.34 13.23 6.37
C GLN A 42 -8.17 13.73 5.52
N TRP A 43 -6.97 13.80 6.09
CA TRP A 43 -5.77 14.23 5.36
C TRP A 43 -5.48 13.34 4.14
N LEU A 44 -5.62 12.01 4.27
CA LEU A 44 -5.47 11.09 3.14
C LEU A 44 -6.52 11.34 2.05
N MET A 45 -7.77 11.53 2.45
CA MET A 45 -8.88 11.75 1.53
C MET A 45 -8.74 13.09 0.78
N GLU A 46 -8.30 14.14 1.46
CA GLU A 46 -8.00 15.44 0.85
C GLU A 46 -6.89 15.29 -0.20
N GLY A 47 -5.79 14.62 0.13
CA GLY A 47 -4.70 14.35 -0.82
C GLY A 47 -5.17 13.54 -2.05
N PHE A 48 -6.05 12.55 -1.87
CA PHE A 48 -6.62 11.82 -3.00
C PHE A 48 -7.51 12.69 -3.88
N ILE A 49 -8.29 13.60 -3.29
CA ILE A 49 -9.16 14.52 -4.04
C ILE A 49 -8.31 15.52 -4.83
N GLU A 50 -7.26 16.07 -4.24
CA GLU A 50 -6.35 17.02 -4.90
C GLU A 50 -5.64 16.39 -6.11
N GLU A 51 -5.23 15.12 -6.00
CA GLU A 51 -4.62 14.34 -7.08
C GLU A 51 -5.67 13.77 -8.07
N ASN A 52 -6.95 14.08 -7.90
CA ASN A 52 -8.07 13.55 -8.67
C ASN A 52 -8.07 12.01 -8.75
N TYR A 53 -7.65 11.37 -7.65
CA TYR A 53 -7.54 9.92 -7.55
C TYR A 53 -8.91 9.28 -7.34
N CYS A 54 -9.24 8.34 -8.23
CA CYS A 54 -10.39 7.44 -8.09
C CYS A 54 -9.90 5.99 -8.02
N GLY A 55 -10.40 5.25 -7.04
CA GLY A 55 -10.03 3.85 -6.83
C GLY A 55 -9.90 3.49 -5.36
N LYS A 56 -9.31 2.33 -5.11
CA LYS A 56 -9.03 1.88 -3.75
C LYS A 56 -7.70 2.44 -3.28
N ALA A 57 -7.66 2.81 -2.01
CA ALA A 57 -6.46 3.13 -1.28
C ALA A 57 -6.42 2.30 -0.01
N HIS A 58 -5.22 2.09 0.51
CA HIS A 58 -4.99 1.21 1.65
C HIS A 58 -4.25 1.94 2.76
N LEU A 59 -4.70 1.78 4.00
CA LEU A 59 -4.03 2.27 5.19
C LEU A 59 -3.81 1.10 6.15
N ILE A 60 -2.56 0.83 6.49
CA ILE A 60 -2.16 -0.26 7.37
C ILE A 60 -1.65 0.32 8.68
N PHE A 61 -2.22 -0.12 9.81
CA PHE A 61 -1.68 0.11 11.15
C PHE A 61 -0.75 -1.05 11.53
N ASP A 62 0.56 -0.85 11.38
CA ASP A 62 1.57 -1.91 11.56
C ASP A 62 2.14 -1.94 12.97
N LYS A 63 2.04 -3.11 13.62
CA LYS A 63 2.66 -3.43 14.92
C LYS A 63 3.95 -4.25 14.78
N GLY A 64 4.41 -4.55 13.57
CA GLY A 64 5.67 -5.25 13.27
C GLY A 64 5.58 -6.77 13.19
N ASN A 65 4.38 -7.36 13.16
CA ASN A 65 4.18 -8.82 13.07
C ASN A 65 3.09 -9.19 12.05
N TRP A 66 2.98 -8.42 10.97
CA TRP A 66 1.96 -8.62 9.94
C TRP A 66 2.63 -9.02 8.62
N ASP A 67 2.11 -10.06 7.96
CA ASP A 67 2.50 -10.40 6.58
C ASP A 67 1.90 -9.39 5.59
N ILE A 68 2.61 -8.29 5.39
CA ILE A 68 2.19 -7.20 4.50
C ILE A 68 2.52 -7.49 3.02
N GLN A 69 3.20 -8.60 2.70
CA GLN A 69 3.71 -8.87 1.36
C GLN A 69 2.58 -9.03 0.34
N GLY A 70 1.53 -9.78 0.69
CA GLY A 70 0.38 -9.97 -0.20
C GLY A 70 -0.37 -8.65 -0.50
N TYR A 71 -0.50 -7.78 0.49
CA TYR A 71 -1.16 -6.48 0.34
C TYR A 71 -0.33 -5.53 -0.52
N THR A 72 0.97 -5.41 -0.22
CA THR A 72 1.89 -4.54 -0.96
C THR A 72 2.02 -4.97 -2.42
N LEU A 73 2.14 -6.27 -2.70
CA LEU A 73 2.14 -6.80 -4.07
C LEU A 73 0.86 -6.42 -4.82
N MET A 74 -0.30 -6.63 -4.20
CA MET A 74 -1.57 -6.30 -4.84
C MET A 74 -1.66 -4.80 -5.15
N ALA A 75 -1.22 -3.94 -4.23
CA ALA A 75 -1.27 -2.49 -4.36
C ALA A 75 -0.38 -2.01 -5.50
N VAL A 76 0.84 -2.55 -5.60
CA VAL A 76 1.77 -2.28 -6.71
C VAL A 76 1.17 -2.73 -8.04
N LEU A 77 0.68 -3.96 -8.14
CA LEU A 77 0.10 -4.50 -9.37
C LEU A 77 -1.12 -3.70 -9.87
N ARG A 78 -1.85 -3.05 -8.97
CA ARG A 78 -3.04 -2.25 -9.31
C ARG A 78 -2.78 -0.76 -9.36
N SER A 79 -1.56 -0.32 -9.05
CA SER A 79 -1.24 1.10 -8.85
C SER A 79 -2.25 1.75 -7.90
N GLU A 80 -2.54 1.06 -6.80
CA GLU A 80 -3.42 1.50 -5.71
C GLU A 80 -2.54 2.11 -4.60
N PRO A 81 -2.77 3.36 -4.18
CA PRO A 81 -2.01 3.98 -3.10
C PRO A 81 -2.09 3.17 -1.82
N MET A 82 -0.95 2.94 -1.20
CA MET A 82 -0.86 2.22 0.06
C MET A 82 0.00 3.00 1.05
N PHE A 83 -0.55 3.16 2.25
CA PHE A 83 0.05 3.88 3.35
C PHE A 83 0.22 2.95 4.55
N LEU A 84 1.32 3.13 5.25
CA LEU A 84 1.69 2.40 6.44
C LEU A 84 1.90 3.38 7.59
N TYR A 85 1.09 3.26 8.62
CA TYR A 85 1.32 3.93 9.89
C TYR A 85 2.07 2.98 10.83
N ARG A 86 3.21 3.44 11.37
CA ARG A 86 4.00 2.68 12.36
C ARG A 86 4.55 3.58 13.46
N LEU A 87 4.37 3.15 14.69
CA LEU A 87 4.92 3.81 15.88
C LEU A 87 6.39 3.43 16.08
N GLY A 88 7.29 4.40 15.92
CA GLY A 88 8.64 4.37 16.50
C GLY A 88 9.64 3.35 15.95
N VAL A 89 9.29 2.55 14.94
CA VAL A 89 10.15 1.46 14.42
C VAL A 89 10.24 1.53 12.89
N THR A 90 11.35 1.03 12.35
CA THR A 90 11.55 0.83 10.91
C THR A 90 10.39 0.04 10.30
N PRO A 91 9.83 0.45 9.14
CA PRO A 91 8.79 -0.28 8.43
C PRO A 91 9.13 -1.74 8.19
N SER A 92 8.10 -2.59 8.11
CA SER A 92 8.26 -3.99 7.73
C SER A 92 8.78 -4.08 6.29
N GLU A 93 9.63 -5.07 6.00
CA GLU A 93 10.13 -5.29 4.64
C GLU A 93 8.97 -5.54 3.66
N VAL A 94 9.13 -5.02 2.45
CA VAL A 94 8.20 -5.25 1.34
C VAL A 94 8.83 -6.18 0.32
N GLN A 95 8.03 -6.67 -0.62
CA GLN A 95 8.54 -7.49 -1.71
C GLN A 95 9.53 -6.69 -2.60
N ALA A 96 10.48 -7.41 -3.22
CA ALA A 96 11.42 -6.84 -4.19
C ALA A 96 10.70 -6.00 -5.27
N GLY A 97 11.26 -4.83 -5.57
CA GLY A 97 10.68 -3.86 -6.52
C GLY A 97 9.74 -2.83 -5.89
N ALA A 98 9.59 -2.81 -4.56
CA ALA A 98 8.91 -1.76 -3.82
C ALA A 98 9.72 -1.33 -2.60
N LYS A 99 9.42 -0.15 -2.06
CA LYS A 99 9.96 0.34 -0.79
C LYS A 99 8.96 1.23 -0.07
N TRP A 100 9.16 1.39 1.23
CA TRP A 100 8.47 2.40 2.03
C TRP A 100 9.23 3.73 1.98
N GLU A 101 8.54 4.79 1.60
CA GLU A 101 9.07 6.15 1.64
C GLU A 101 8.32 6.98 2.69
N LEU A 102 9.04 7.77 3.47
CA LEU A 102 8.42 8.61 4.50
C LEU A 102 7.55 9.69 3.82
N SER A 103 6.25 9.68 4.12
CA SER A 103 5.29 10.66 3.62
C SER A 103 5.29 11.92 4.49
N GLN A 104 4.89 13.05 3.91
CA GLN A 104 4.94 14.38 4.52
C GLN A 104 3.79 14.65 5.52
N HIS A 105 3.28 13.65 6.24
CA HIS A 105 2.22 13.89 7.19
C HIS A 105 2.72 14.79 8.35
N PRO A 106 2.04 15.91 8.70
CA PRO A 106 2.57 16.95 9.58
C PRO A 106 2.97 16.49 10.99
N SER A 107 2.28 15.50 11.53
CA SER A 107 2.40 15.08 12.95
C SER A 107 2.52 13.57 13.15
N MET A 108 2.51 12.78 12.06
CA MET A 108 2.48 11.33 12.14
C MET A 108 3.52 10.74 11.19
N ARG A 109 4.19 9.69 11.64
CA ARG A 109 5.14 8.95 10.82
C ARG A 109 4.36 7.99 9.92
N LEU A 110 4.00 8.49 8.75
CA LEU A 110 3.29 7.74 7.72
C LEU A 110 4.28 7.41 6.60
N TYR A 111 4.24 6.18 6.10
CA TYR A 111 5.02 5.76 4.96
C TYR A 111 4.11 5.46 3.78
N GLN A 112 4.53 5.84 2.58
CA GLN A 112 3.85 5.50 1.34
C GLN A 112 4.64 4.39 0.63
N LEU A 113 3.90 3.42 0.08
CA LEU A 113 4.49 2.39 -0.77
C LEU A 113 4.80 3.00 -2.13
N VAL A 114 6.06 2.91 -2.54
CA VAL A 114 6.52 3.37 -3.86
C VAL A 114 7.24 2.23 -4.57
N GLY A 115 7.23 2.25 -5.91
CA GLY A 115 8.03 1.33 -6.71
C GLY A 115 9.52 1.61 -6.50
N ASP A 116 10.32 0.56 -6.33
CA ASP A 116 11.78 0.69 -6.25
C ASP A 116 12.39 0.55 -7.65
N VAL A 117 12.59 1.70 -8.30
CA VAL A 117 13.16 1.80 -9.66
C VAL A 117 14.62 1.33 -9.72
N SER A 118 15.28 1.18 -8.56
CA SER A 118 16.70 0.81 -8.45
C SER A 118 17.00 -0.65 -8.83
N GLN A 119 15.97 -1.48 -9.06
CA GLN A 119 16.10 -2.91 -9.40
C GLN A 119 15.89 -3.20 -10.90
N ILE A 120 15.66 -2.17 -11.74
CA ILE A 120 15.39 -2.35 -13.18
C ILE A 120 16.68 -2.33 -14.03
N GLU A 121 17.83 -1.94 -13.46
CA GLU A 121 19.14 -1.91 -14.14
C GLU A 121 20.07 -3.09 -13.75
N GLY A 122 19.56 -4.33 -13.81
CA GLY A 122 20.33 -5.55 -13.56
C GLY A 122 20.35 -6.51 -14.74
#